data_AF-A0A7C7NRH7-F1
#
_entry.id   AF-A0A7C7NRH7-F1
#
_cell.length_a   1.000
_cell.length_b   1.000
_cell.length_c   1.000
_cell.angle_alpha   90.00
_cell.angle_beta   90.00
_cell.angle_gamma   90.00
#
_symmetry.space_group_name_H-M   'P 1'
#
loop_
_entity.id
_entity.type
_entity.pdbx_description
1 polymer ?
#
loop_
_entity_poly.entity_id
_entity_poly.type
_entity_poly.pdbx_seq_one_letter_code
_entity_poly.pdbx_strand_id
1 'polypeptide(L)'
;MSKILSIMVRENLREDKGGVYSPYVGGNMQQNPKGLSDVTVFFQCAPENVENLVAAVKEEIKSLQENGPSDENLKKVKETQRRGREGDLKKNKFWRSILSRYYSNNMDLARI
;
A
#
# COMPACT_ATOMS: atom_id res chain seq x y z
N MET A 1 -0.21 5.17 -2.06
CA MET A 1 -0.05 5.45 -0.62
C MET A 1 0.20 4.18 0.19
N SER A 2 -0.69 3.18 0.17
CA SER A 2 -0.54 1.92 0.95
C SER A 2 0.80 1.18 0.77
N LYS A 3 1.35 1.09 -0.46
CA LYS A 3 2.67 0.46 -0.71
C LYS A 3 3.83 1.18 -0.03
N ILE A 4 3.79 2.51 0.04
CA ILE A 4 4.83 3.32 0.68
C ILE A 4 4.72 3.15 2.19
N LEU A 5 3.51 3.30 2.73
CA LEU A 5 3.26 3.09 4.15
C LEU A 5 3.65 1.66 4.57
N SER A 6 3.42 0.66 3.72
CA SER A 6 3.89 -0.71 3.97
C SER A 6 5.40 -0.84 4.10
N ILE A 7 6.18 -0.02 3.38
CA ILE A 7 7.64 0.00 3.50
C ILE A 7 8.01 0.65 4.83
N MET A 8 7.53 1.87 5.08
CA MET A 8 7.82 2.65 6.29
C MET A 8 7.48 1.88 7.57
N VAL A 9 6.26 1.34 7.64
CA VAL A 9 5.78 0.56 8.79
C VAL A 9 6.59 -0.73 8.97
N ARG A 10 7.00 -1.39 7.88
CA ARG A 10 7.80 -2.62 7.98
C ARG A 10 9.23 -2.34 8.44
N GLU A 11 9.85 -1.27 7.93
CA GLU A 11 11.20 -0.86 8.31
C GLU A 11 11.22 -0.45 9.79
N ASN A 12 10.36 0.49 10.20
CA ASN A 12 10.28 0.96 11.60
C ASN A 12 9.95 -0.18 12.59
N LEU A 13 8.90 -0.98 12.33
CA LEU A 13 8.52 -2.07 13.26
C LEU A 13 9.57 -3.19 13.35
N ARG A 14 10.40 -3.38 12.32
CA ARG A 14 11.45 -4.41 12.29
C ARG A 14 12.75 -3.92 12.92
N GLU A 15 13.13 -2.68 12.69
CA GLU A 15 14.43 -2.12 13.09
C GLU A 15 14.41 -1.56 14.51
N ASP A 16 13.36 -0.84 14.91
CA ASP A 16 13.39 -0.08 16.18
C ASP A 16 12.75 -0.80 17.37
N LYS A 17 11.82 -1.73 17.13
CA LYS A 17 10.99 -2.30 18.22
C LYS A 17 11.02 -3.81 18.35
N GLY A 18 11.72 -4.53 17.47
CA GLY A 18 12.07 -5.97 17.61
C GLY A 18 10.91 -6.95 17.88
N GLY A 19 9.66 -6.51 17.86
CA GLY A 19 8.55 -7.18 18.55
C GLY A 19 7.39 -7.61 17.66
N VAL A 20 7.54 -7.52 16.33
CA VAL A 20 6.46 -7.81 15.38
C VAL A 20 6.89 -8.81 14.31
N TYR A 21 6.20 -9.94 14.25
CA TYR A 21 6.24 -10.83 13.09
C TYR A 21 5.35 -10.23 11.98
N SER A 22 6.00 -9.69 10.95
CA SER A 22 5.41 -9.32 9.66
C SER A 22 4.13 -8.47 9.71
N PRO A 23 4.24 -7.13 9.81
CA PRO A 23 3.08 -6.25 9.71
C PRO A 23 2.45 -6.33 8.31
N TYR A 24 1.12 -6.40 8.28
CA TYR A 24 0.32 -6.22 7.07
C TYR A 24 -0.13 -4.77 6.98
N VAL A 25 0.12 -4.15 5.83
CA VAL A 25 -0.43 -2.85 5.47
C VAL A 25 -1.14 -3.01 4.14
N GLY A 26 -2.46 -2.95 4.19
CA GLY A 26 -3.35 -3.00 3.05
C GLY A 26 -4.17 -1.73 2.96
N GLY A 27 -4.84 -1.55 1.84
CA GLY A 27 -5.78 -0.44 1.68
C GLY A 27 -6.44 -0.53 0.33
N ASN A 28 -7.72 -0.24 0.30
CA ASN A 28 -8.48 -0.19 -0.93
C ASN A 28 -8.86 1.25 -1.24
N MET A 29 -9.03 1.54 -2.53
CA MET A 29 -9.62 2.79 -2.98
C MET A 29 -10.73 2.43 -3.95
N GLN A 30 -11.96 2.71 -3.55
CA GLN A 30 -13.14 2.48 -4.38
C GLN A 30 -13.66 3.81 -4.89
N GLN A 31 -13.89 3.88 -6.19
CA GLN A 31 -14.43 5.07 -6.85
C GLN A 31 -15.95 5.18 -6.69
N ASN A 32 -16.66 4.05 -6.62
CA ASN A 32 -18.12 3.97 -6.54
C ASN A 32 -18.55 3.19 -5.28
N PRO A 33 -19.71 3.50 -4.65
CA PRO A 33 -20.64 4.61 -4.93
C PRO A 33 -20.27 5.93 -4.23
N LYS A 34 -19.41 5.88 -3.22
CA LYS A 34 -18.77 7.05 -2.59
C LYS A 34 -17.27 6.80 -2.65
N GLY A 35 -16.50 7.77 -3.15
CA GLY A 35 -15.04 7.70 -3.20
C GLY A 35 -14.47 7.49 -1.80
N LEU A 36 -14.24 6.22 -1.43
CA LEU A 36 -13.73 5.82 -0.13
C LEU A 36 -12.34 5.24 -0.32
N SER A 37 -11.40 5.73 0.47
CA SER A 37 -10.09 5.13 0.61
C SER A 37 -9.94 4.69 2.05
N ASP A 38 -9.59 3.42 2.22
CA ASP A 38 -9.23 2.86 3.52
C ASP A 38 -7.77 2.42 3.50
N VAL A 39 -7.18 2.40 4.69
CA VAL A 39 -5.89 1.77 4.94
C VAL A 39 -6.06 0.95 6.21
N THR A 40 -5.78 -0.34 6.10
CA THR A 40 -5.82 -1.28 7.21
C THR A 40 -4.39 -1.68 7.55
N VAL A 41 -3.99 -1.44 8.80
CA VAL A 41 -2.73 -1.92 9.35
C VAL A 41 -3.03 -2.99 10.38
N PHE A 42 -2.39 -4.15 10.22
CA PHE A 42 -2.51 -5.28 11.14
C PHE A 42 -1.11 -5.78 11.51
N PHE A 43 -0.89 -6.05 12.78
CA PHE A 43 0.35 -6.63 13.29
C PHE A 43 0.09 -7.44 14.55
N GLN A 44 0.97 -8.41 14.80
CA GLN A 44 0.98 -9.18 16.04
C GLN A 44 2.12 -8.70 16.93
N CYS A 45 1.83 -8.45 18.20
CA CYS A 45 2.82 -8.02 19.18
C CYS A 45 2.48 -8.53 20.58
N ALA A 46 3.46 -8.46 21.48
CA ALA A 46 3.22 -8.73 22.90
C ALA A 46 2.26 -7.68 23.51
N PRO A 47 1.40 -8.04 24.49
CA PRO A 47 0.40 -7.14 25.06
C PRO A 47 0.97 -5.83 25.60
N GLU A 48 2.16 -5.87 26.19
CA GLU A 48 2.88 -4.71 26.75
C GLU A 48 3.31 -3.68 25.68
N ASN A 49 3.41 -4.09 24.41
CA ASN A 49 3.90 -3.25 23.32
C ASN A 49 2.79 -2.65 22.44
N VAL A 50 1.52 -3.00 22.69
CA VAL A 50 0.38 -2.59 21.85
C VAL A 50 0.31 -1.08 21.67
N GLU A 51 0.29 -0.32 22.78
CA GLU A 51 0.17 1.14 22.72
C GLU A 51 1.36 1.79 21.99
N ASN A 52 2.57 1.32 22.29
CA ASN A 52 3.81 1.83 21.69
C ASN A 52 3.88 1.60 20.18
N LEU A 53 3.39 0.46 19.69
CA LEU A 53 3.41 0.12 18.26
C LEU A 53 2.28 0.83 17.52
N VAL A 54 1.10 0.94 18.14
CA VAL A 54 -0.02 1.74 17.58
C VAL A 54 0.39 3.21 17.45
N ALA A 55 1.07 3.77 18.44
CA ALA A 55 1.57 5.14 18.38
C ALA A 55 2.58 5.34 17.25
N ALA A 56 3.56 4.45 17.11
CA ALA A 56 4.55 4.50 16.03
C ALA A 56 3.90 4.44 14.64
N VAL A 57 2.93 3.53 14.43
CA VAL A 57 2.21 3.46 13.15
C VAL A 57 1.44 4.75 12.86
N LYS A 58 0.81 5.36 13.87
CA LYS A 58 0.10 6.65 13.70
C LYS A 58 1.05 7.78 13.34
N GLU A 59 2.24 7.80 13.91
CA GLU A 59 3.29 8.77 13.60
C GLU A 59 3.76 8.65 12.15
N GLU A 60 4.02 7.42 11.67
CA GLU A 60 4.38 7.16 10.28
C GLU A 60 3.29 7.62 9.30
N ILE A 61 2.02 7.36 9.63
CA ILE A 61 0.88 7.83 8.82
C ILE A 61 0.86 9.35 8.76
N LYS A 62 1.02 10.02 9.91
CA LYS A 62 1.02 11.49 9.98
C LYS A 62 2.19 12.09 9.21
N SER A 63 3.40 11.56 9.39
CA SER A 63 4.60 11.97 8.65
C SER A 63 4.39 11.84 7.14
N LEU A 64 3.80 10.73 6.68
CA LEU A 64 3.50 10.52 5.26
C LEU A 64 2.43 11.50 4.74
N GLN A 65 1.48 11.94 5.57
CA GLN A 65 0.48 12.94 5.21
C GLN A 65 1.07 14.35 5.10
N GLU A 66 1.95 14.72 6.03
CA GLU A 66 2.51 16.07 6.13
C GLU A 66 3.69 16.29 5.18
N ASN A 67 4.63 15.34 5.15
CA ASN A 67 5.90 15.48 4.42
C ASN A 67 5.91 14.69 3.11
N GLY A 68 4.97 13.76 2.93
CA GLY A 68 5.00 12.83 1.81
C GLY A 68 6.10 11.76 1.94
N PRO A 69 6.27 10.91 0.92
CA PRO A 69 7.29 9.86 0.92
C PRO A 69 8.69 10.42 0.66
N SER A 70 9.71 9.79 1.21
CA SER A 70 11.09 10.02 0.78
C SER A 70 11.29 9.63 -0.69
N ASP A 71 12.23 10.30 -1.37
CA ASP A 71 12.57 9.99 -2.75
C ASP A 71 13.04 8.54 -2.94
N GLU A 72 13.74 7.99 -1.94
CA GLU A 72 14.17 6.60 -1.94
C GLU A 72 12.98 5.64 -1.94
N ASN A 73 12.02 5.84 -1.02
CA ASN A 73 10.84 4.99 -0.92
C ASN A 73 9.94 5.13 -2.15
N LEU A 74 9.82 6.33 -2.70
CA LEU A 74 9.11 6.56 -3.94
C LEU A 74 9.76 5.81 -5.12
N LYS A 75 11.10 5.86 -5.22
CA LYS A 75 11.85 5.15 -6.27
C LYS A 75 11.72 3.64 -6.14
N LYS A 76 11.82 3.08 -4.92
CA LYS A 76 11.61 1.64 -4.65
C LYS A 76 10.22 1.18 -5.10
N VAL A 77 9.17 1.94 -4.77
CA VAL A 77 7.79 1.60 -5.17
C VAL A 77 7.62 1.68 -6.68
N LYS A 78 8.12 2.73 -7.33
CA LYS A 78 8.05 2.89 -8.79
C LYS A 78 8.71 1.72 -9.52
N GLU A 79 9.92 1.34 -9.13
CA GLU A 79 10.64 0.24 -9.79
C GLU A 79 9.94 -1.11 -9.57
N THR A 80 9.42 -1.35 -8.35
CA THR A 80 8.66 -2.58 -8.05
C THR A 80 7.39 -2.66 -8.89
N GLN A 81 6.66 -1.55 -9.05
CA GLN A 81 5.47 -1.50 -9.91
C GLN A 81 5.82 -1.70 -11.38
N ARG A 82 6.92 -1.10 -11.85
CA ARG A 82 7.40 -1.24 -13.24
C ARG A 82 7.68 -2.70 -13.57
N ARG A 83 8.49 -3.38 -12.76
CA ARG A 83 8.80 -4.81 -12.92
C ARG A 83 7.56 -5.70 -12.82
N GLY A 84 6.66 -5.40 -11.89
CA GLY A 84 5.39 -6.12 -11.76
C GLY A 84 4.54 -6.02 -13.03
N ARG A 85 4.45 -4.81 -13.60
CA ARG A 85 3.70 -4.55 -14.83
C ARG A 85 4.25 -5.33 -16.02
N GLU A 86 5.57 -5.43 -16.18
CA GLU A 86 6.20 -6.21 -17.26
C GLU A 86 5.76 -7.68 -17.24
N GLY A 87 5.65 -8.27 -16.05
CA GLY A 87 5.15 -9.64 -15.88
C GLY A 87 3.65 -9.75 -16.10
N ASP A 88 2.88 -8.76 -15.65
CA ASP A 88 1.42 -8.77 -15.75
C ASP A 88 0.91 -8.60 -17.18
N LEU A 89 1.62 -7.84 -18.02
CA LEU A 89 1.30 -7.70 -19.46
C LEU A 89 1.33 -9.05 -20.22
N LYS A 90 1.96 -10.09 -19.65
CA LYS A 90 2.02 -11.44 -20.24
C LYS A 90 0.89 -12.36 -19.76
N LYS A 91 0.00 -11.90 -18.86
CA LYS A 91 -1.00 -12.75 -18.20
C LYS A 91 -2.43 -12.42 -18.64
N ASN A 92 -3.17 -13.43 -19.11
CA ASN A 92 -4.59 -13.28 -19.48
C ASN A 92 -5.46 -12.74 -18.33
N LYS A 93 -5.16 -13.13 -17.08
CA LYS A 93 -5.89 -12.64 -15.89
C LYS A 93 -5.76 -11.12 -15.72
N PHE A 94 -4.58 -10.55 -16.01
CA PHE A 94 -4.35 -9.11 -15.96
C PHE A 94 -5.22 -8.38 -16.98
N TRP A 95 -5.15 -8.80 -18.25
CA TRP A 95 -5.93 -8.20 -19.33
C TRP A 95 -7.44 -8.27 -19.08
N ARG A 96 -7.94 -9.43 -18.63
CA ARG A 96 -9.35 -9.58 -18.24
C ARG A 96 -9.76 -8.60 -17.14
N SER A 97 -8.92 -8.42 -16.13
CA SER A 97 -9.18 -7.49 -15.02
C SER A 97 -9.21 -6.04 -15.50
N ILE A 98 -8.24 -5.63 -16.32
CA ILE A 98 -8.15 -4.28 -16.90
C ILE A 98 -9.36 -3.99 -17.80
N LEU A 99 -9.69 -4.87 -18.73
CA LEU A 99 -10.83 -4.70 -19.65
C LEU A 99 -12.15 -4.57 -18.88
N SER A 100 -12.38 -5.46 -17.92
CA SER A 100 -13.58 -5.42 -17.07
C SER A 100 -13.67 -4.13 -16.26
N ARG A 101 -12.55 -3.65 -15.70
CA ARG A 101 -12.51 -2.38 -14.98
C ARG A 101 -12.82 -1.20 -15.89
N TYR A 102 -12.22 -1.11 -17.06
CA TYR A 102 -12.45 0.02 -17.97
C TYR A 102 -13.91 0.03 -18.46
N TYR A 103 -14.43 -1.14 -18.85
CA TYR A 103 -15.81 -1.28 -19.28
C TYR A 103 -16.80 -0.87 -18.17
N SER A 104 -16.59 -1.35 -16.94
CA SER A 104 -17.51 -1.09 -15.81
C SER A 104 -17.48 0.36 -15.30
N ASN A 105 -16.41 1.11 -15.61
CA ASN A 105 -16.27 2.52 -15.23
C ASN A 105 -16.49 3.47 -16.43
N ASN A 106 -17.03 2.97 -17.55
CA ASN A 106 -17.23 3.72 -18.80
C ASN A 106 -15.97 4.48 -19.26
N MET A 107 -14.80 3.88 -19.06
CA MET A 107 -13.51 4.43 -19.49
C MET A 107 -13.18 3.99 -20.92
N ASP A 108 -12.49 4.85 -21.65
CA ASP A 108 -12.05 4.58 -23.01
C ASP A 108 -11.03 3.43 -23.06
N LEU A 109 -11.41 2.32 -23.68
CA LEU A 109 -10.60 1.11 -23.84
C LEU A 109 -9.34 1.36 -24.71
N ALA A 110 -9.34 2.38 -25.56
CA ALA A 110 -8.17 2.75 -26.36
C ALA A 110 -7.00 3.30 -25.53
N ARG A 111 -7.24 3.59 -24.23
CA ARG A 111 -6.25 4.12 -23.29
C ARG A 111 -5.57 3.05 -22.40
N ILE A 112 -5.86 1.77 -22.63
CA ILE A 112 -5.28 0.65 -21.87
C ILE A 112 -3.79 0.47 -22.14
#